data_AF-D7KGD3-F1
#
_entry.id   AF-D7KGD3-F1
#
_cell.length_a   1.000
_cell.length_b   1.000
_cell.length_c   1.000
_cell.angle_alpha   90.00
_cell.angle_beta   90.00
_cell.angle_gamma   90.00
#
_symmetry.space_group_name_H-M   'P 1'
#
loop_
_entity.id
_entity.type
_entity.pdbx_description
1 polymer ?
#
loop_
_entity_poly.entity_id
_entity_poly.type
_entity_poly.pdbx_seq_one_letter_code
_entity_poly.pdbx_strand_id
1 'polypeptide(L)'
;MAANNNPKYLSAPIDEIHAKQLEQPPIIEKDPPIGDNEKDADIFGCSSDTVSDLALDKLSILPCTNREEEVYTEDARQCDHILLGQQQELFFCHELSPGSWFFLPHATRVYNKLMAFIKKEYWKRGYTEVMSPNMYNMKLWETSGHAANEKENMFTFDVDKQEFGLKHVNCPGHCLLFQQRVRSCREHALIQKVMFWQLNKGNGKFYGPSIDVRISDAVKKNIQCGTLQLDFQQPDRFKLEYSSSAEDEMFFILLEHYEGKWPFWLSPHQAIVCSLSEKHRSYAEKVRDQIHEARYYVDVDISGRKIEEKVREAQAAQYNYILAVGDFEAATGQVSVRRREENGSDFVVMSIEALLDVFKAQE
;
A
#
# COMPACT_ATOMS: atom_id res chain seq x y z
N MET A 1 -6.04 -12.06 -51.73
CA MET A 1 -6.82 -12.49 -50.53
C MET A 1 -5.90 -12.22 -49.33
N ALA A 2 -5.85 -11.00 -48.76
CA ALA A 2 -6.80 -10.45 -47.77
C ALA A 2 -6.98 -11.42 -46.57
N ALA A 3 -6.75 -11.07 -45.30
CA ALA A 3 -6.77 -9.76 -44.66
C ALA A 3 -5.88 -9.69 -43.40
N ASN A 4 -5.23 -8.53 -43.27
CA ASN A 4 -4.73 -7.92 -42.04
C ASN A 4 -5.92 -7.58 -41.11
N ASN A 5 -5.81 -7.84 -39.80
CA ASN A 5 -6.68 -7.17 -38.81
C ASN A 5 -5.87 -6.79 -37.57
N ASN A 6 -5.47 -5.52 -37.58
CA ASN A 6 -4.90 -4.74 -36.50
C ASN A 6 -6.06 -3.91 -35.90
N PRO A 7 -6.41 -3.96 -34.61
CA PRO A 7 -7.38 -3.02 -34.07
C PRO A 7 -6.69 -1.70 -33.77
N LYS A 8 -6.96 -0.72 -34.64
CA LYS A 8 -6.76 0.72 -34.43
C LYS A 8 -7.50 1.15 -33.17
N TYR A 9 -6.80 1.67 -32.16
CA TYR A 9 -7.42 2.59 -31.20
C TYR A 9 -7.45 3.98 -31.86
N LEU A 10 -8.64 4.36 -32.32
CA LEU A 10 -8.94 5.72 -32.74
C LEU A 10 -8.99 6.63 -31.51
N SER A 11 -8.19 7.69 -31.58
CA SER A 11 -8.37 8.94 -30.85
C SER A 11 -9.64 9.65 -31.31
N ALA A 12 -10.49 10.08 -30.36
CA ALA A 12 -11.26 11.32 -30.48
C ALA A 12 -11.69 11.83 -29.07
N PRO A 13 -11.74 13.16 -28.86
CA PRO A 13 -11.84 13.81 -27.55
C PRO A 13 -13.30 14.11 -27.17
N ILE A 14 -13.60 14.17 -25.86
CA ILE A 14 -14.79 14.84 -25.34
C ILE A 14 -14.37 15.61 -24.08
N ASP A 15 -14.11 16.90 -24.31
CA ASP A 15 -14.27 17.96 -23.33
C ASP A 15 -15.77 18.12 -22.97
N GLU A 16 -16.01 18.81 -21.85
CA GLU A 16 -17.31 19.25 -21.30
C GLU A 16 -18.11 18.23 -20.47
N ILE A 17 -17.76 18.13 -19.18
CA ILE A 17 -18.78 18.10 -18.13
C ILE A 17 -18.58 19.32 -17.22
N HIS A 18 -19.49 20.26 -17.42
CA HIS A 18 -19.85 21.43 -16.64
C HIS A 18 -19.29 21.51 -15.21
N ALA A 19 -18.61 22.63 -14.97
CA ALA A 19 -18.42 23.24 -13.66
C ALA A 19 -19.75 23.36 -12.91
N LYS A 20 -19.88 22.66 -11.78
CA LYS A 20 -20.80 23.03 -10.70
C LYS A 20 -19.98 23.41 -9.48
N GLN A 21 -20.00 24.73 -9.24
CA GLN A 21 -19.80 25.47 -7.99
C GLN A 21 -19.08 24.73 -6.84
N LEU A 22 -17.86 25.20 -6.59
CA LEU A 22 -17.21 25.18 -5.28
C LEU A 22 -18.14 25.84 -4.25
N GLU A 23 -18.87 25.05 -3.48
CA GLU A 23 -19.39 25.50 -2.19
C GLU A 23 -18.26 25.37 -1.16
N GLN A 24 -18.01 26.46 -0.45
CA GLN A 24 -17.01 26.55 0.61
C GLN A 24 -17.29 25.51 1.70
N PRO A 25 -16.25 24.93 2.35
CA PRO A 25 -16.47 24.01 3.45
C PRO A 25 -17.20 24.72 4.61
N PRO A 26 -18.14 24.05 5.29
CA PRO A 26 -18.86 24.66 6.40
C PRO A 26 -17.89 24.99 7.54
N ILE A 27 -18.08 26.18 8.12
CA ILE A 27 -17.38 26.65 9.31
C ILE A 27 -17.76 25.72 10.47
N ILE A 28 -16.78 25.04 11.03
CA ILE A 28 -16.95 24.19 12.22
C ILE A 28 -17.06 25.11 13.43
N GLU A 29 -18.26 25.22 14.00
CA GLU A 29 -18.44 25.78 15.34
C GLU A 29 -17.73 24.88 16.37
N LYS A 30 -16.93 25.48 17.25
CA LYS A 30 -16.25 24.78 18.34
C LYS A 30 -17.27 24.42 19.42
N ASP A 31 -17.46 23.13 19.69
CA ASP A 31 -18.16 22.67 20.89
C ASP A 31 -17.44 23.14 22.17
N PRO A 32 -18.18 23.50 23.23
CA PRO A 32 -17.59 23.92 24.50
C PRO A 32 -16.99 22.72 25.25
N PRO A 33 -16.00 22.94 26.15
CA PRO A 33 -15.32 21.87 26.85
C PRO A 33 -16.24 21.21 27.90
N ILE A 34 -16.35 19.89 27.84
CA ILE A 34 -17.02 19.07 28.87
C ILE A 34 -16.03 18.91 30.03
N GLY A 35 -16.44 19.38 31.21
CA GLY A 35 -15.70 19.26 32.46
C GLY A 35 -15.87 17.88 33.10
N ASP A 36 -14.80 17.44 33.76
CA ASP A 36 -14.73 16.25 34.61
C ASP A 36 -15.80 16.27 35.70
N ASN A 37 -16.46 15.14 35.95
CA ASN A 37 -16.93 14.76 37.29
C ASN A 37 -17.17 13.24 37.37
N GLU A 38 -16.41 12.62 38.28
CA GLU A 38 -16.65 11.31 38.89
C GLU A 38 -17.94 11.28 39.72
N LYS A 39 -18.37 10.06 40.07
CA LYS A 39 -19.46 9.63 41.00
C LYS A 39 -20.79 9.37 40.27
N ASP A 40 -21.47 8.23 40.40
CA ASP A 40 -21.73 7.41 41.59
C ASP A 40 -21.88 5.90 41.28
N ALA A 41 -21.57 5.11 42.30
CA ALA A 41 -21.76 3.67 42.40
C ALA A 41 -23.16 3.30 42.92
N ASP A 42 -23.43 1.99 42.87
CA ASP A 42 -24.47 1.23 43.57
C ASP A 42 -25.93 1.38 43.11
N ILE A 43 -26.52 0.24 42.68
CA ILE A 43 -27.76 -0.34 43.23
C ILE A 43 -27.81 -1.82 42.74
N PHE A 44 -27.43 -2.75 43.63
CA PHE A 44 -27.86 -4.14 43.61
C PHE A 44 -28.96 -4.32 44.66
N GLY A 45 -30.04 -5.04 44.35
CA GLY A 45 -30.99 -5.50 45.36
C GLY A 45 -32.21 -6.25 44.82
N CYS A 46 -32.23 -7.58 45.05
CA CYS A 46 -33.36 -8.49 45.40
C CYS A 46 -34.68 -8.46 44.59
N SER A 47 -35.47 -9.53 44.41
CA SER A 47 -35.73 -10.76 45.18
C SER A 47 -36.51 -11.80 44.34
N SER A 48 -36.67 -12.99 44.91
CA SER A 48 -37.30 -14.22 44.40
C SER A 48 -38.84 -14.25 44.34
N ASP A 49 -39.33 -15.30 43.65
CA ASP A 49 -40.62 -16.00 43.79
C ASP A 49 -41.84 -15.54 42.95
N THR A 50 -42.18 -16.29 41.90
CA THR A 50 -43.35 -17.21 41.87
C THR A 50 -43.49 -17.92 40.51
N VAL A 51 -43.79 -19.22 40.58
CA VAL A 51 -44.06 -20.13 39.45
C VAL A 51 -45.57 -20.22 39.23
N SER A 52 -46.06 -20.19 37.98
CA SER A 52 -47.18 -21.04 37.52
C SER A 52 -47.44 -20.94 36.01
N ASP A 53 -47.29 -22.09 35.35
CA ASP A 53 -48.08 -22.71 34.28
C ASP A 53 -48.79 -21.85 33.21
N LEU A 54 -48.39 -22.09 31.93
CA LEU A 54 -49.22 -22.58 30.82
C LEU A 54 -48.70 -22.07 29.47
N ALA A 55 -48.02 -22.95 28.72
CA ALA A 55 -48.26 -23.25 27.30
C ALA A 55 -47.00 -23.87 26.68
N LEU A 56 -46.99 -25.20 26.64
CA LEU A 56 -46.23 -25.99 25.66
C LEU A 56 -46.80 -25.70 24.27
N ASP A 57 -46.35 -24.62 23.63
CA ASP A 57 -46.42 -24.41 22.17
C ASP A 57 -45.73 -23.09 21.83
N LYS A 58 -44.41 -23.17 21.62
CA LYS A 58 -43.54 -22.24 20.84
C LYS A 58 -42.08 -22.61 21.08
N LEU A 59 -41.66 -23.77 20.55
CA LEU A 59 -40.25 -24.00 20.27
C LEU A 59 -39.90 -23.28 18.95
N SER A 60 -40.03 -21.96 18.95
CA SER A 60 -39.52 -21.11 17.87
C SER A 60 -38.17 -20.57 18.32
N ILE A 61 -37.11 -21.25 17.88
CA ILE A 61 -35.77 -20.72 17.58
C ILE A 61 -35.45 -19.43 18.35
N LEU A 62 -34.82 -19.55 19.52
CA LEU A 62 -34.24 -18.40 20.21
C LEU A 62 -33.13 -17.80 19.32
N PRO A 63 -33.19 -16.50 18.95
CA PRO A 63 -32.11 -15.87 18.23
C PRO A 63 -30.91 -15.68 19.17
N CYS A 64 -29.75 -16.10 18.70
CA CYS A 64 -28.46 -15.87 19.34
C CYS A 64 -28.04 -14.39 19.16
N THR A 65 -28.80 -13.45 19.71
CA THR A 65 -28.39 -12.05 19.84
C THR A 65 -29.09 -11.43 21.04
N ASN A 66 -28.35 -11.20 22.12
CA ASN A 66 -28.68 -10.10 23.03
C ASN A 66 -28.39 -8.80 22.26
N ARG A 67 -29.37 -8.28 21.52
CA ARG A 67 -29.34 -6.92 20.98
C ARG A 67 -30.44 -6.13 21.65
N GLU A 68 -30.05 -4.99 22.23
CA GLU A 68 -30.97 -3.94 22.65
C GLU A 68 -31.93 -3.61 21.50
N GLU A 69 -33.19 -3.35 21.82
CA GLU A 69 -34.28 -3.16 20.86
C GLU A 69 -34.08 -1.88 20.01
N GLU A 70 -33.30 -1.99 18.93
CA GLU A 70 -33.22 -0.94 17.91
C GLU A 70 -34.51 -0.91 17.07
N VAL A 71 -35.03 0.30 16.82
CA VAL A 71 -36.27 0.54 16.09
C VAL A 71 -36.13 0.07 14.63
N TYR A 72 -36.67 -1.10 14.31
CA TYR A 72 -36.68 -1.64 12.95
C TYR A 72 -37.69 -0.91 12.05
N THR A 73 -37.21 -0.24 11.01
CA THR A 73 -38.06 0.27 9.92
C THR A 73 -38.56 -0.88 9.03
N GLU A 74 -39.68 -0.69 8.32
CA GLU A 74 -40.25 -1.71 7.42
C GLU A 74 -39.26 -2.14 6.31
N ASP A 75 -38.45 -1.20 5.80
CA ASP A 75 -37.39 -1.47 4.81
C ASP A 75 -36.25 -2.35 5.35
N ALA A 76 -35.95 -2.25 6.65
CA ALA A 76 -34.92 -3.08 7.30
C ALA A 76 -35.37 -4.54 7.44
N ARG A 77 -36.69 -4.81 7.52
CA ARG A 77 -37.23 -6.18 7.57
C ARG A 77 -37.13 -6.90 6.23
N GLN A 78 -37.20 -6.20 5.10
CA GLN A 78 -36.99 -6.79 3.77
C GLN A 78 -35.52 -7.18 3.51
N CYS A 79 -34.58 -6.53 4.19
CA CYS A 79 -33.15 -6.79 4.08
C CYS A 79 -32.61 -7.73 5.17
N ASP A 80 -33.47 -8.54 5.80
CA ASP A 80 -33.03 -9.51 6.81
C ASP A 80 -32.40 -10.74 6.16
N HIS A 81 -31.08 -10.81 6.22
CA HIS A 81 -30.27 -11.94 5.76
C HIS A 81 -30.70 -13.29 6.33
N ILE A 82 -31.26 -13.36 7.54
CA ILE A 82 -31.73 -14.61 8.14
C ILE A 82 -32.98 -15.11 7.39
N LEU A 83 -33.96 -14.22 7.21
CA LEU A 83 -35.21 -14.51 6.52
C LEU A 83 -34.94 -14.89 5.05
N LEU A 84 -34.13 -14.11 4.35
CA LEU A 84 -33.75 -14.37 2.95
C LEU A 84 -32.94 -15.65 2.82
N GLY A 85 -32.03 -15.92 3.77
CA GLY A 85 -31.22 -17.14 3.81
C GLY A 85 -32.06 -18.40 3.95
N GLN A 86 -33.12 -18.35 4.75
CA GLN A 86 -34.08 -19.44 4.89
C GLN A 86 -34.95 -19.60 3.64
N GLN A 87 -35.51 -18.50 3.10
CA GLN A 87 -36.37 -18.53 1.91
C GLN A 87 -35.67 -19.07 0.67
N GLN A 88 -34.36 -18.82 0.54
CA GLN A 88 -33.55 -19.26 -0.59
C GLN A 88 -32.77 -20.55 -0.33
N GLU A 89 -33.03 -21.24 0.79
CA GLU A 89 -32.31 -22.44 1.19
C GLU A 89 -30.78 -22.28 1.09
N LEU A 90 -30.27 -21.18 1.66
CA LEU A 90 -28.86 -20.82 1.59
C LEU A 90 -28.09 -21.39 2.78
N PHE A 91 -28.56 -21.20 3.99
CA PHE A 91 -27.85 -21.63 5.19
C PHE A 91 -28.77 -21.84 6.38
N PHE A 92 -28.26 -22.54 7.39
CA PHE A 92 -28.92 -22.69 8.69
C PHE A 92 -27.90 -22.73 9.82
N CYS A 93 -28.36 -22.52 11.05
CA CYS A 93 -27.60 -22.73 12.29
C CYS A 93 -28.16 -23.95 13.04
N HIS A 94 -27.33 -24.63 13.82
CA HIS A 94 -27.76 -25.73 14.67
C HIS A 94 -27.18 -25.57 16.08
N GLU A 95 -27.97 -25.92 17.09
CA GLU A 95 -27.57 -25.87 18.50
C GLU A 95 -26.35 -26.73 18.86
N LEU A 96 -26.03 -27.74 18.04
CA LEU A 96 -24.85 -28.60 18.22
C LEU A 96 -23.56 -27.91 17.74
N SER A 97 -23.67 -26.78 17.04
CA SER A 97 -22.55 -25.98 16.56
C SER A 97 -22.88 -24.49 16.63
N PRO A 98 -23.09 -23.93 17.84
CA PRO A 98 -23.48 -22.54 18.02
C PRO A 98 -22.41 -21.60 17.42
N GLY A 99 -22.86 -20.52 16.77
CA GLY A 99 -21.99 -19.57 16.08
C GLY A 99 -21.44 -20.03 14.73
N SER A 100 -21.74 -21.26 14.30
CA SER A 100 -21.33 -21.80 13.00
C SER A 100 -22.51 -21.92 12.03
N TRP A 101 -22.26 -21.59 10.77
CA TRP A 101 -23.26 -21.65 9.70
C TRP A 101 -23.05 -22.90 8.83
N PHE A 102 -24.13 -23.62 8.56
CA PHE A 102 -24.16 -24.70 7.59
C PHE A 102 -24.58 -24.14 6.23
N PHE A 103 -23.69 -24.22 5.24
CA PHE A 103 -23.97 -23.74 3.88
C PHE A 103 -24.62 -24.85 3.07
N LEU A 104 -25.82 -24.59 2.55
CA LEU A 104 -26.55 -25.46 1.65
C LEU A 104 -26.00 -25.35 0.21
N PRO A 105 -26.42 -26.22 -0.74
CA PRO A 105 -25.84 -26.24 -2.09
C PRO A 105 -25.90 -24.90 -2.82
N HIS A 106 -26.98 -24.12 -2.65
CA HIS A 106 -27.12 -22.81 -3.28
C HIS A 106 -26.13 -21.77 -2.73
N ALA A 107 -25.98 -21.67 -1.40
CA ALA A 107 -24.98 -20.79 -0.80
C ALA A 107 -23.55 -21.23 -1.13
N THR A 108 -23.29 -22.54 -1.16
CA THR A 108 -21.97 -23.08 -1.51
C THR A 108 -21.53 -22.65 -2.91
N ARG A 109 -22.46 -22.60 -3.89
CA ARG A 109 -22.17 -22.09 -5.23
C ARG A 109 -21.77 -20.61 -5.22
N VAL A 110 -22.49 -19.79 -4.46
CA VAL A 110 -22.21 -18.35 -4.31
C VAL A 110 -20.84 -18.14 -3.65
N TYR A 111 -20.59 -18.84 -2.54
CA TYR A 111 -19.33 -18.81 -1.81
C TYR A 111 -18.15 -19.18 -2.71
N ASN A 112 -18.24 -20.31 -3.42
CA ASN A 112 -17.17 -20.75 -4.32
C ASN A 112 -16.88 -19.74 -5.44
N LYS A 113 -17.91 -19.08 -5.97
CA LYS A 113 -17.75 -18.06 -7.00
C LYS A 113 -17.08 -16.80 -6.45
N LEU A 114 -17.41 -16.39 -5.23
CA LEU A 114 -16.74 -15.29 -4.54
C LEU A 114 -15.27 -15.62 -4.26
N MET A 115 -14.99 -16.82 -3.76
CA MET A 115 -13.61 -17.27 -3.51
C MET A 115 -12.79 -17.31 -4.80
N ALA A 116 -13.37 -17.77 -5.91
CA ALA A 116 -12.71 -17.75 -7.22
C ALA A 116 -12.37 -16.32 -7.69
N PHE A 117 -13.27 -15.36 -7.45
CA PHE A 117 -13.02 -13.95 -7.72
C PHE A 117 -11.85 -13.40 -6.88
N ILE A 118 -11.87 -13.63 -5.56
CA ILE A 118 -10.80 -13.15 -4.66
C ILE A 118 -9.45 -13.75 -5.06
N LYS A 119 -9.39 -15.07 -5.33
CA LYS A 119 -8.18 -15.73 -5.81
C LYS A 119 -7.67 -15.07 -7.08
N LYS A 120 -8.54 -14.77 -8.06
CA LYS A 120 -8.14 -14.07 -9.29
C LYS A 120 -7.52 -12.69 -9.01
N GLU A 121 -8.06 -11.96 -8.04
CA GLU A 121 -7.52 -10.65 -7.64
C GLU A 121 -6.18 -10.74 -6.89
N TYR A 122 -5.92 -11.84 -6.16
CA TYR A 122 -4.61 -12.15 -5.59
C TYR A 122 -3.54 -12.33 -6.67
N TRP A 123 -3.82 -13.13 -7.70
CA TRP A 123 -2.90 -13.35 -8.82
C TRP A 123 -2.51 -12.05 -9.53
N LYS A 124 -3.48 -11.17 -9.81
CA LYS A 124 -3.23 -9.87 -10.45
C LYS A 124 -2.32 -8.95 -9.64
N ARG A 125 -2.30 -9.10 -8.32
CA ARG A 125 -1.53 -8.26 -7.39
C ARG A 125 -0.23 -8.92 -6.92
N GLY A 126 0.15 -10.06 -7.51
CA GLY A 126 1.41 -10.76 -7.21
C GLY A 126 1.40 -11.58 -5.91
N TYR A 127 0.23 -11.85 -5.32
CA TYR A 127 0.15 -12.71 -4.13
C TYR A 127 0.27 -14.19 -4.51
N THR A 128 1.04 -14.93 -3.72
CA THR A 128 1.14 -16.41 -3.84
C THR A 128 0.34 -17.06 -2.72
N GLU A 129 -0.64 -17.89 -3.08
CA GLU A 129 -1.47 -18.60 -2.10
C GLU A 129 -0.65 -19.68 -1.37
N VAL A 130 -0.78 -19.72 -0.04
CA VAL A 130 -0.15 -20.71 0.84
C VAL A 130 -1.20 -21.35 1.73
N MET A 131 -0.96 -22.58 2.17
CA MET A 131 -1.83 -23.28 3.11
C MET A 131 -1.07 -23.56 4.40
N SER A 132 -1.69 -23.20 5.53
CA SER A 132 -1.11 -23.35 6.86
C SER A 132 -2.00 -24.21 7.76
N PRO A 133 -1.43 -24.95 8.73
CA PRO A 133 -2.21 -25.71 9.72
C PRO A 133 -3.30 -24.88 10.40
N ASN A 134 -4.37 -25.53 10.85
CA ASN A 134 -5.46 -24.89 11.61
C ASN A 134 -5.20 -24.85 13.13
N MET A 135 -4.17 -25.54 13.59
CA MET A 135 -3.94 -25.83 14.99
C MET A 135 -2.44 -25.82 15.26
N TYR A 136 -2.05 -25.16 16.35
CA TYR A 136 -0.66 -24.99 16.75
C TYR A 136 -0.52 -25.16 18.26
N ASN A 137 0.67 -25.56 18.70
CA ASN A 137 0.98 -25.64 20.13
C ASN A 137 0.95 -24.25 20.78
N MET A 138 0.73 -24.19 22.10
CA MET A 138 0.61 -22.92 22.82
C MET A 138 1.86 -22.04 22.72
N LYS A 139 3.04 -22.66 22.56
CA LYS A 139 4.31 -21.97 22.35
C LYS A 139 4.29 -20.99 21.18
N LEU A 140 3.59 -21.31 20.08
CA LEU A 140 3.47 -20.38 18.95
C LEU A 140 2.69 -19.11 19.34
N TRP A 141 1.59 -19.29 20.09
CA TRP A 141 0.72 -18.20 20.52
C TRP A 141 1.34 -17.34 21.61
N GLU A 142 2.17 -17.94 22.46
CA GLU A 142 3.02 -17.23 23.42
C GLU A 142 4.09 -16.41 22.71
N THR A 143 4.77 -17.01 21.71
CA THR A 143 5.81 -16.33 20.92
C THR A 143 5.22 -15.15 20.15
N SER A 144 4.03 -15.33 19.57
CA SER A 144 3.31 -14.25 18.90
C SER A 144 2.64 -13.27 19.86
N GLY A 145 2.66 -13.54 21.18
CA GLY A 145 1.97 -12.81 22.25
C GLY A 145 0.45 -12.71 22.11
N HIS A 146 -0.17 -13.52 21.24
CA HIS A 146 -1.63 -13.63 21.17
C HIS A 146 -2.18 -14.36 22.40
N ALA A 147 -1.41 -15.28 22.99
CA ALA A 147 -1.80 -15.94 24.23
C ALA A 147 -1.95 -14.96 25.41
N ALA A 148 -1.18 -13.86 25.45
CA ALA A 148 -1.29 -12.88 26.52
C ALA A 148 -2.54 -11.98 26.39
N ASN A 149 -2.99 -11.75 25.16
CA ASN A 149 -4.04 -10.77 24.86
C ASN A 149 -5.41 -11.40 24.57
N GLU A 150 -5.43 -12.61 24.01
CA GLU A 150 -6.64 -13.19 23.40
C GLU A 150 -6.89 -14.65 23.82
N LYS A 151 -6.14 -15.21 24.79
CA LYS A 151 -6.28 -16.63 25.19
C LYS A 151 -7.70 -17.00 25.63
N GLU A 152 -8.41 -16.11 26.32
CA GLU A 152 -9.79 -16.35 26.77
C GLU A 152 -10.79 -16.50 25.61
N ASN A 153 -10.47 -15.93 24.44
CA ASN A 153 -11.28 -15.99 23.23
C ASN A 153 -10.81 -17.08 22.24
N MET A 154 -9.85 -17.92 22.65
CA MET A 154 -9.30 -18.99 21.82
C MET A 154 -9.89 -20.35 22.21
N PHE A 155 -10.18 -21.17 21.19
CA PHE A 155 -10.47 -22.58 21.43
C PHE A 155 -9.15 -23.32 21.70
N THR A 156 -8.98 -23.79 22.94
CA THR A 156 -7.82 -24.58 23.37
C THR A 156 -8.22 -26.01 23.71
N PHE A 157 -7.28 -26.94 23.58
CA PHE A 157 -7.46 -28.35 23.89
C PHE A 157 -6.11 -29.01 24.19
N ASP A 158 -6.15 -30.04 25.03
CA ASP A 158 -4.96 -30.78 25.44
C ASP A 158 -4.75 -32.02 24.57
N VAL A 159 -3.56 -32.14 23.97
CA VAL A 159 -3.12 -33.31 23.19
C VAL A 159 -1.78 -33.76 23.72
N ASP A 160 -1.66 -35.03 24.15
CA ASP A 160 -0.41 -35.63 24.62
C ASP A 160 0.35 -34.77 25.67
N LYS A 161 -0.39 -34.21 26.64
CA LYS A 161 0.11 -33.32 27.71
C LYS A 161 0.65 -31.97 27.22
N GLN A 162 0.30 -31.57 26.01
CA GLN A 162 0.59 -30.25 25.46
C GLN A 162 -0.72 -29.52 25.16
N GLU A 163 -0.78 -28.24 25.52
CA GLU A 163 -1.91 -27.37 25.19
C GLU A 163 -1.77 -26.89 23.73
N PHE A 164 -2.83 -27.06 22.96
CA PHE A 164 -2.95 -26.57 21.58
C PHE A 164 -4.05 -25.52 21.50
N GLY A 165 -3.93 -24.64 20.52
CA GLY A 165 -4.95 -23.64 20.18
C GLY A 165 -5.35 -23.74 18.71
N LEU A 166 -6.66 -23.64 18.45
CA LEU A 166 -7.18 -23.43 17.10
C LEU A 166 -6.82 -22.02 16.64
N LYS A 167 -6.41 -21.86 15.38
CA LYS A 167 -6.05 -20.56 14.84
C LYS A 167 -7.27 -19.64 14.72
N HIS A 168 -7.16 -18.45 15.29
CA HIS A 168 -8.07 -17.32 15.07
C HIS A 168 -7.50 -16.34 14.04
N VAL A 169 -6.17 -16.34 13.84
CA VAL A 169 -5.44 -15.55 12.82
C VAL A 169 -4.37 -16.38 12.12
N ASN A 170 -4.02 -16.01 10.89
CA ASN A 170 -3.03 -16.71 10.08
C ASN A 170 -1.59 -16.17 10.24
N CYS A 171 -1.41 -14.97 10.81
CA CYS A 171 -0.13 -14.26 10.82
C CYS A 171 1.03 -15.07 11.43
N PRO A 172 0.90 -15.73 12.60
CA PRO A 172 1.98 -16.55 13.15
C PRO A 172 2.41 -17.70 12.23
N GLY A 173 1.47 -18.31 11.52
CA GLY A 173 1.77 -19.36 10.53
C GLY A 173 2.53 -18.82 9.32
N HIS A 174 2.21 -17.60 8.87
CA HIS A 174 2.96 -16.95 7.78
C HIS A 174 4.38 -16.56 8.21
N CYS A 175 4.61 -16.18 9.47
CA CYS A 175 5.96 -15.97 10.00
C CYS A 175 6.80 -17.25 9.96
N LEU A 176 6.22 -18.40 10.34
CA LEU A 176 6.91 -19.70 10.23
C LEU A 176 7.23 -20.08 8.78
N LEU A 177 6.30 -19.83 7.85
CA LEU A 177 6.54 -20.06 6.42
C LEU A 177 7.66 -19.16 5.88
N PHE A 178 7.74 -17.91 6.36
CA PHE A 178 8.81 -16.99 6.01
C PHE A 178 10.17 -17.50 6.52
N GLN A 179 10.25 -17.96 7.77
CA GLN A 179 11.48 -18.50 8.38
C GLN A 179 12.05 -19.74 7.68
N GLN A 180 11.23 -20.52 6.98
CA GLN A 180 11.67 -21.79 6.39
C GLN A 180 12.81 -21.61 5.37
N ARG A 181 12.95 -20.42 4.76
CA ARG A 181 13.99 -20.15 3.76
C ARG A 181 14.56 -18.76 3.94
N VAL A 182 15.87 -18.62 3.70
CA VAL A 182 16.54 -17.32 3.62
C VAL A 182 15.97 -16.52 2.44
N ARG A 183 15.50 -15.30 2.70
CA ARG A 183 14.92 -14.41 1.69
C ARG A 183 15.85 -13.25 1.35
N SER A 184 15.77 -12.80 0.10
CA SER A 184 16.48 -11.63 -0.43
C SER A 184 15.51 -10.43 -0.51
N CYS A 185 16.02 -9.22 -0.31
CA CYS A 185 15.26 -7.96 -0.26
C CYS A 185 14.36 -7.67 -1.49
N ARG A 186 14.59 -8.34 -2.63
CA ARG A 186 13.89 -8.14 -3.91
C ARG A 186 12.39 -8.47 -3.93
N GLU A 187 11.82 -9.07 -2.88
CA GLU A 187 10.43 -9.56 -2.87
C GLU A 187 9.37 -8.57 -2.31
N HIS A 188 9.55 -7.23 -2.40
CA HIS A 188 8.61 -6.28 -1.75
C HIS A 188 7.91 -5.26 -2.65
N ALA A 189 6.71 -4.89 -2.18
CA ALA A 189 5.57 -4.46 -2.97
C ALA A 189 5.43 -2.94 -3.17
N LEU A 190 4.77 -2.63 -4.29
CA LEU A 190 4.30 -1.32 -4.73
C LEU A 190 3.11 -0.81 -3.89
N ILE A 191 3.10 0.49 -3.58
CA ILE A 191 1.90 1.19 -3.08
C ILE A 191 1.57 2.34 -4.04
N GLN A 192 0.34 2.37 -4.55
CA GLN A 192 -0.20 3.47 -5.34
C GLN A 192 -1.41 4.11 -4.66
N LYS A 193 -1.31 5.45 -4.55
CA LYS A 193 -2.32 6.52 -4.42
C LYS A 193 -3.28 6.59 -3.22
N VAL A 194 -3.56 7.85 -2.91
CA VAL A 194 -4.25 8.41 -1.75
C VAL A 194 -5.78 8.30 -1.87
N MET A 195 -6.44 7.92 -0.78
CA MET A 195 -7.90 7.93 -0.59
C MET A 195 -8.27 8.82 0.61
N PHE A 196 -9.52 9.33 0.64
CA PHE A 196 -10.07 10.04 1.80
C PHE A 196 -10.08 9.13 3.04
N TRP A 197 -9.65 9.65 4.20
CA TRP A 197 -9.55 8.89 5.45
C TRP A 197 -9.99 9.73 6.66
N GLN A 198 -10.35 9.06 7.75
CA GLN A 198 -10.68 9.67 9.04
C GLN A 198 -9.82 9.03 10.14
N LEU A 199 -9.35 9.83 11.09
CA LEU A 199 -8.55 9.35 12.22
C LEU A 199 -9.45 8.69 13.27
N ASN A 200 -9.15 7.43 13.60
CA ASN A 200 -9.81 6.71 14.69
C ASN A 200 -8.79 6.40 15.80
N LYS A 201 -8.71 7.28 16.81
CA LYS A 201 -7.74 7.14 17.91
C LYS A 201 -8.12 5.96 18.81
N GLY A 202 -7.15 5.10 19.14
CA GLY A 202 -7.31 4.03 20.13
C GLY A 202 -7.78 2.67 19.60
N ASN A 203 -8.15 2.56 18.32
CA ASN A 203 -8.62 1.30 17.71
C ASN A 203 -7.52 0.49 16.99
N GLY A 204 -6.25 0.82 17.22
CA GLY A 204 -5.12 0.06 16.67
C GLY A 204 -5.02 -1.34 17.28
N LYS A 205 -4.38 -2.26 16.55
CA LYS A 205 -4.05 -3.57 17.10
C LYS A 205 -2.85 -3.45 18.05
N PHE A 206 -2.70 -4.40 18.97
CA PHE A 206 -1.59 -4.39 19.93
C PHE A 206 -0.21 -4.43 19.26
N TYR A 207 -0.13 -4.97 18.02
CA TYR A 207 1.10 -5.09 17.22
C TYR A 207 1.35 -3.92 16.24
N GLY A 208 0.41 -2.97 16.13
CA GLY A 208 0.63 -1.77 15.31
C GLY A 208 -0.63 -1.08 14.79
N PRO A 209 -0.45 0.03 14.03
CA PRO A 209 -1.57 0.80 13.48
C PRO A 209 -2.28 0.05 12.35
N SER A 210 -3.57 0.35 12.17
CA SER A 210 -4.41 -0.24 11.12
C SER A 210 -5.14 0.83 10.31
N ILE A 211 -5.32 0.57 9.01
CA ILE A 211 -6.22 1.28 8.13
C ILE A 211 -7.44 0.39 7.93
N ASP A 212 -8.61 0.85 8.36
CA ASP A 212 -9.85 0.11 8.24
C ASP A 212 -10.71 0.66 7.10
N VAL A 213 -11.02 -0.20 6.13
CA VAL A 213 -11.92 0.11 5.02
C VAL A 213 -13.35 -0.17 5.46
N ARG A 214 -14.12 0.90 5.67
CA ARG A 214 -15.54 0.84 6.00
C ARG A 214 -16.39 1.09 4.76
N ILE A 215 -17.39 0.24 4.56
CA ILE A 215 -18.38 0.36 3.49
C ILE A 215 -19.74 0.60 4.16
N SER A 216 -20.49 1.57 3.65
CA SER A 216 -21.86 1.81 4.08
C SER A 216 -22.79 0.88 3.30
N ASP A 217 -23.63 0.12 4.01
CA ASP A 217 -24.61 -0.76 3.37
C ASP A 217 -25.85 0.02 2.87
N ALA A 218 -26.80 -0.70 2.28
CA ALA A 218 -28.05 -0.12 1.78
C ALA A 218 -28.92 0.53 2.89
N VAL A 219 -28.67 0.19 4.16
CA VAL A 219 -29.35 0.71 5.34
C VAL A 219 -28.49 1.80 6.03
N LYS A 220 -27.42 2.26 5.36
CA LYS A 220 -26.44 3.26 5.84
C LYS A 220 -25.65 2.81 7.08
N LYS A 221 -25.63 1.53 7.40
CA LYS A 221 -24.77 0.99 8.44
C LYS A 221 -23.34 0.90 7.93
N ASN A 222 -22.41 1.48 8.68
CA ASN A 222 -21.00 1.40 8.36
C ASN A 222 -20.43 0.07 8.85
N ILE A 223 -20.03 -0.79 7.91
CA ILE A 223 -19.45 -2.11 8.18
C ILE A 223 -17.99 -2.09 7.77
N GLN A 224 -17.11 -2.58 8.65
CA GLN A 224 -15.70 -2.78 8.30
C GLN A 224 -15.55 -4.03 7.43
N CYS A 225 -15.07 -3.86 6.20
CA CYS A 225 -14.96 -4.93 5.21
C CYS A 225 -13.51 -5.31 4.87
N GLY A 226 -12.57 -4.40 5.11
CA GLY A 226 -11.14 -4.63 4.90
C GLY A 226 -10.31 -3.96 5.97
N THR A 227 -9.12 -4.50 6.23
CA THR A 227 -8.15 -3.91 7.14
C THR A 227 -6.75 -4.11 6.58
N LEU A 228 -5.94 -3.06 6.60
CA LEU A 228 -4.52 -3.11 6.30
C LEU A 228 -3.78 -2.78 7.59
N GLN A 229 -3.04 -3.75 8.12
CA GLN A 229 -2.36 -3.64 9.40
C GLN A 229 -0.86 -3.57 9.16
N LEU A 230 -0.22 -2.59 9.76
CA LEU A 230 1.23 -2.46 9.75
C LEU A 230 1.77 -3.07 11.03
N ASP A 231 2.51 -4.17 10.89
CA ASP A 231 3.00 -4.97 12.02
C ASP A 231 4.52 -4.92 12.10
N PHE A 232 5.03 -4.24 13.13
CA PHE A 232 6.46 -4.21 13.44
C PHE A 232 6.85 -5.24 14.51
N GLN A 233 5.89 -5.76 15.29
CA GLN A 233 6.19 -6.57 16.46
C GLN A 233 6.32 -8.05 16.14
N GLN A 234 5.48 -8.59 15.23
CA GLN A 234 5.55 -10.00 14.87
C GLN A 234 6.87 -10.36 14.19
N PRO A 235 7.42 -9.58 13.23
CA PRO A 235 8.74 -9.86 12.69
C PRO A 235 9.83 -9.97 13.76
N ASP A 236 9.85 -9.05 14.73
CA ASP A 236 10.82 -9.06 15.84
C ASP A 236 10.63 -10.25 16.78
N ARG A 237 9.39 -10.57 17.16
CA ARG A 237 9.06 -11.71 18.04
C ARG A 237 9.49 -13.04 17.42
N PHE A 238 9.37 -13.16 16.10
CA PHE A 238 9.81 -14.32 15.34
C PHE A 238 11.27 -14.19 14.87
N LYS A 239 12.00 -13.12 15.21
CA LYS A 239 13.39 -12.90 14.78
C LYS A 239 13.56 -13.11 13.26
N LEU A 240 12.65 -12.53 12.48
CA LEU A 240 12.69 -12.64 11.02
C LEU A 240 13.84 -11.78 10.50
N GLU A 241 14.77 -12.43 9.80
CA GLU A 241 15.91 -11.77 9.16
C GLU A 241 15.85 -12.02 7.64
N TYR A 242 16.31 -11.04 6.86
CA TYR A 242 16.52 -11.17 5.42
C TYR A 242 17.90 -10.62 5.09
N SER A 243 18.54 -11.17 4.04
CA SER A 243 19.79 -10.60 3.54
C SER A 243 19.50 -9.51 2.52
N SER A 244 20.02 -8.30 2.74
CA SER A 244 20.04 -7.21 1.75
C SER A 244 21.23 -7.32 0.78
N SER A 245 22.09 -8.33 0.93
CA SER A 245 23.49 -8.25 0.47
C SER A 245 23.71 -8.21 -1.04
N ALA A 246 22.76 -8.62 -1.90
CA ALA A 246 23.07 -8.80 -3.33
C ALA A 246 23.12 -7.50 -4.16
N GLU A 247 22.38 -6.45 -3.80
CA GLU A 247 22.33 -5.21 -4.58
C GLU A 247 23.35 -4.19 -4.08
N ASP A 248 23.53 -4.11 -2.76
CA ASP A 248 24.53 -3.26 -2.13
C ASP A 248 25.95 -3.74 -2.50
N GLU A 249 26.22 -5.05 -2.47
CA GLU A 249 27.53 -5.59 -2.89
C GLU A 249 27.83 -5.29 -4.36
N MET A 250 26.84 -5.43 -5.27
CA MET A 250 27.06 -5.11 -6.67
C MET A 250 27.31 -3.60 -6.87
N PHE A 251 26.62 -2.73 -6.14
CA PHE A 251 26.91 -1.30 -6.16
C PHE A 251 28.34 -0.99 -5.68
N PHE A 252 28.79 -1.59 -4.57
CA PHE A 252 30.14 -1.39 -4.06
C PHE A 252 31.21 -1.96 -5.00
N ILE A 253 30.98 -3.14 -5.59
CA ILE A 253 31.88 -3.73 -6.60
C ILE A 253 31.97 -2.83 -7.83
N LEU A 254 30.85 -2.28 -8.32
CA LEU A 254 30.87 -1.38 -9.47
C LEU A 254 31.52 -0.03 -9.12
N LEU A 255 31.31 0.49 -7.90
CA LEU A 255 31.96 1.70 -7.40
C LEU A 255 33.49 1.52 -7.38
N GLU A 256 33.98 0.39 -6.88
CA GLU A 256 35.40 0.02 -6.88
C GLU A 256 35.93 -0.21 -8.30
N HIS A 257 35.20 -0.94 -9.14
CA HIS A 257 35.61 -1.26 -10.51
C HIS A 257 35.76 -0.01 -11.38
N TYR A 258 34.82 0.94 -11.26
CA TYR A 258 34.85 2.19 -12.02
C TYR A 258 35.65 3.29 -11.33
N GLU A 259 36.13 3.09 -10.11
CA GLU A 259 36.80 4.13 -9.31
C GLU A 259 35.96 5.43 -9.21
N GLY A 260 34.62 5.29 -9.16
CA GLY A 260 33.68 6.41 -9.21
C GLY A 260 33.43 7.03 -10.60
N LYS A 261 34.08 6.53 -11.67
CA LYS A 261 33.90 7.00 -13.07
C LYS A 261 32.81 6.23 -13.79
N TRP A 262 31.57 6.41 -13.35
CA TRP A 262 30.42 5.68 -13.89
C TRP A 262 30.28 5.82 -15.42
N PRO A 263 29.89 4.75 -16.14
CA PRO A 263 29.47 4.84 -17.53
C PRO A 263 28.20 5.69 -17.64
N PHE A 264 27.95 6.32 -18.79
CA PHE A 264 26.91 7.34 -18.95
C PHE A 264 25.51 6.89 -18.49
N TRP A 265 25.09 5.68 -18.87
CA TRP A 265 23.78 5.12 -18.52
C TRP A 265 23.60 4.82 -17.03
N LEU A 266 24.70 4.65 -16.27
CA LEU A 266 24.68 4.33 -14.83
C LEU A 266 25.06 5.54 -13.95
N SER A 267 25.54 6.62 -14.57
CA SER A 267 26.10 7.75 -13.84
C SER A 267 25.02 8.58 -13.15
N PRO A 268 25.20 8.93 -11.85
CA PRO A 268 24.35 9.92 -11.19
C PRO A 268 24.60 11.35 -11.73
N HIS A 269 25.73 11.57 -12.40
CA HIS A 269 26.19 12.86 -12.93
C HIS A 269 26.34 12.76 -14.45
N GLN A 270 25.21 12.60 -15.16
CA GLN A 270 25.23 12.39 -16.62
C GLN A 270 25.69 13.65 -17.37
N ALA A 271 25.08 14.81 -17.09
CA ALA A 271 25.56 16.08 -17.64
C ALA A 271 25.35 17.27 -16.71
N ILE A 272 26.12 18.35 -16.92
CA ILE A 272 25.93 19.63 -16.24
C ILE A 272 26.01 20.79 -17.23
N VAL A 273 25.10 21.76 -17.12
CA VAL A 273 25.08 22.99 -17.93
C VAL A 273 25.66 24.16 -17.14
N CYS A 274 26.76 24.72 -17.64
CA CYS A 274 27.45 25.86 -17.05
C CYS A 274 27.19 27.13 -17.86
N SER A 275 26.52 28.12 -17.27
CA SER A 275 26.32 29.43 -17.92
C SER A 275 27.60 30.28 -17.82
N LEU A 276 28.02 30.92 -18.91
CA LEU A 276 29.18 31.83 -18.91
C LEU A 276 28.90 33.17 -18.19
N SER A 277 27.64 33.64 -18.22
CA SER A 277 27.23 34.92 -17.66
C SER A 277 25.80 34.86 -17.15
N GLU A 278 25.39 35.84 -16.34
CA GLU A 278 24.03 35.97 -15.84
C GLU A 278 23.00 36.10 -16.97
N LYS A 279 23.42 36.68 -18.11
CA LYS A 279 22.59 36.84 -19.32
C LYS A 279 22.12 35.51 -19.91
N HIS A 280 22.87 34.42 -19.69
CA HIS A 280 22.60 33.11 -20.30
C HIS A 280 21.92 32.13 -19.34
N ARG A 281 21.57 32.57 -18.12
CA ARG A 281 20.91 31.70 -17.12
C ARG A 281 19.61 31.10 -17.65
N SER A 282 18.77 31.93 -18.25
CA SER A 282 17.48 31.49 -18.81
C SER A 282 17.65 30.46 -19.94
N TYR A 283 18.69 30.61 -20.77
CA TYR A 283 18.99 29.63 -21.81
C TYR A 283 19.57 28.34 -21.21
N ALA A 284 20.44 28.42 -20.21
CA ALA A 284 20.98 27.25 -19.52
C ALA A 284 19.88 26.40 -18.84
N GLU A 285 18.90 27.05 -18.21
CA GLU A 285 17.72 26.38 -17.65
C GLU A 285 16.86 25.73 -18.74
N LYS A 286 16.68 26.41 -19.88
CA LYS A 286 15.95 25.84 -21.02
C LYS A 286 16.64 24.59 -21.58
N VAL A 287 17.96 24.59 -21.71
CA VAL A 287 18.74 23.43 -22.17
C VAL A 287 18.57 22.26 -21.19
N ARG A 288 18.65 22.53 -19.88
CA ARG A 288 18.38 21.51 -18.85
C ARG A 288 16.98 20.91 -19.04
N ASP A 289 15.95 21.74 -19.17
CA ASP A 289 14.56 21.28 -19.26
C ASP A 289 14.33 20.40 -20.49
N GLN A 290 14.93 20.75 -21.63
CA GLN A 290 14.84 19.96 -22.85
C GLN A 290 15.51 18.58 -22.70
N ILE A 291 16.64 18.51 -21.99
CA ILE A 291 17.32 17.23 -21.76
C ILE A 291 16.58 16.39 -20.69
N HIS A 292 16.02 17.04 -19.67
CA HIS A 292 15.16 16.40 -18.67
C HIS A 292 13.88 15.81 -19.27
N GLU A 293 13.27 16.49 -20.26
CA GLU A 293 12.10 15.97 -20.99
C GLU A 293 12.45 14.68 -21.76
N ALA A 294 13.70 14.56 -22.22
CA ALA A 294 14.24 13.33 -22.81
C ALA A 294 14.64 12.25 -21.76
N ARG A 295 14.38 12.49 -20.47
CA ARG A 295 14.62 11.59 -19.32
C ARG A 295 16.08 11.35 -18.94
N TYR A 296 16.98 12.28 -19.25
CA TYR A 296 18.35 12.26 -18.74
C TYR A 296 18.52 13.22 -17.56
N TYR A 297 19.44 12.91 -16.65
CA TYR A 297 19.75 13.71 -15.46
C TYR A 297 20.76 14.81 -15.79
N VAL A 298 20.34 16.07 -15.67
CA VAL A 298 21.19 17.23 -15.99
C VAL A 298 21.13 18.29 -14.90
N ASP A 299 22.30 18.63 -14.37
CA ASP A 299 22.45 19.72 -13.40
C ASP A 299 22.70 21.05 -14.12
N VAL A 300 22.48 22.18 -13.42
CA VAL A 300 22.75 23.52 -13.98
C VAL A 300 23.52 24.37 -12.97
N ASP A 301 24.67 24.92 -13.40
CA ASP A 301 25.45 25.90 -12.64
C ASP A 301 25.25 27.31 -13.21
N ILE A 302 24.33 28.05 -12.59
CA ILE A 302 24.01 29.46 -12.86
C ILE A 302 24.86 30.46 -12.04
N SER A 303 25.86 30.00 -11.28
CA SER A 303 26.67 30.88 -10.43
C SER A 303 27.47 31.90 -11.26
N GLY A 304 27.82 33.05 -10.67
CA GLY A 304 28.63 34.08 -11.34
C GLY A 304 30.13 33.74 -11.43
N ARG A 305 30.53 32.51 -11.11
CA ARG A 305 31.94 32.07 -11.09
C ARG A 305 32.50 31.92 -12.50
N LYS A 306 33.83 31.96 -12.62
CA LYS A 306 34.51 31.76 -13.91
C LYS A 306 34.20 30.36 -14.46
N ILE A 307 34.01 30.25 -15.78
CA ILE A 307 33.69 28.97 -16.43
C ILE A 307 34.74 27.88 -16.15
N GLU A 308 36.02 28.25 -16.11
CA GLU A 308 37.12 27.34 -15.79
C GLU A 308 36.97 26.71 -14.39
N GLU A 309 36.47 27.47 -13.43
CA GLU A 309 36.24 26.99 -12.07
C GLU A 309 35.08 25.99 -12.03
N LYS A 310 33.99 26.29 -12.74
CA LYS A 310 32.82 25.41 -12.87
C LYS A 310 33.19 24.09 -13.57
N VAL A 311 33.94 24.18 -14.66
CA VAL A 311 34.42 23.01 -15.41
C VAL A 311 35.32 22.15 -14.54
N ARG A 312 36.23 22.75 -13.76
CA ARG A 312 37.11 22.01 -12.83
C ARG A 312 36.32 21.30 -11.73
N GLU A 313 35.29 21.95 -11.20
CA GLU A 313 34.39 21.34 -10.19
C GLU A 313 33.60 20.17 -10.78
N ALA A 314 33.03 20.35 -11.98
CA ALA A 314 32.34 19.29 -12.70
C ALA A 314 33.27 18.11 -13.05
N GLN A 315 34.52 18.39 -13.41
CA GLN A 315 35.53 17.34 -13.62
C GLN A 315 35.86 16.60 -12.32
N ALA A 316 36.01 17.31 -11.21
CA ALA A 316 36.25 16.69 -9.90
C ALA A 316 35.07 15.78 -9.48
N ALA A 317 33.84 16.19 -9.78
CA ALA A 317 32.61 15.42 -9.55
C ALA A 317 32.36 14.30 -10.59
N GLN A 318 33.25 14.11 -11.57
CA GLN A 318 33.21 13.03 -12.57
C GLN A 318 31.99 13.03 -13.52
N TYR A 319 31.43 14.20 -13.84
CA TYR A 319 30.36 14.31 -14.83
C TYR A 319 30.78 13.72 -16.18
N ASN A 320 29.89 12.98 -16.85
CA ASN A 320 30.19 12.39 -18.15
C ASN A 320 30.26 13.46 -19.26
N TYR A 321 29.37 14.45 -19.20
CA TYR A 321 29.30 15.56 -20.14
C TYR A 321 29.25 16.91 -19.43
N ILE A 322 30.09 17.85 -19.85
CA ILE A 322 30.09 19.23 -19.37
C ILE A 322 29.65 20.12 -20.52
N LEU A 323 28.54 20.82 -20.33
CA LEU A 323 27.88 21.66 -21.31
C LEU A 323 28.14 23.13 -20.96
N ALA A 324 28.65 23.92 -21.90
CA ALA A 324 28.88 25.35 -21.72
C ALA A 324 27.94 26.16 -22.61
N VAL A 325 27.43 27.27 -22.08
CA VAL A 325 26.53 28.17 -22.81
C VAL A 325 27.00 29.62 -22.68
N GLY A 326 27.34 30.23 -23.82
CA GLY A 326 27.63 31.66 -23.95
C GLY A 326 26.70 32.39 -24.91
N ASP A 327 27.14 33.55 -25.39
CA ASP A 327 26.42 34.39 -26.34
C ASP A 327 26.15 33.66 -27.66
N PHE A 328 27.13 32.90 -28.16
CA PHE A 328 27.03 32.18 -29.43
C PHE A 328 26.01 31.05 -29.34
N GLU A 329 26.08 30.23 -28.29
CA GLU A 329 25.15 29.13 -28.01
C GLU A 329 23.71 29.63 -27.85
N ALA A 330 23.53 30.70 -27.06
CA ALA A 330 22.21 31.28 -26.83
C ALA A 330 21.60 31.88 -28.12
N ALA A 331 22.41 32.43 -29.02
CA ALA A 331 21.95 33.00 -30.28
C ALA A 331 21.61 31.93 -31.33
N THR A 332 22.37 30.83 -31.36
CA THR A 332 22.25 29.77 -32.37
C THR A 332 21.36 28.61 -31.95
N GLY A 333 21.00 28.53 -30.66
CA GLY A 333 20.24 27.40 -30.13
C GLY A 333 21.08 26.13 -29.96
N GLN A 334 22.40 26.27 -29.83
CA GLN A 334 23.35 25.16 -29.72
C GLN A 334 23.98 25.09 -28.34
N VAL A 335 24.76 24.05 -28.07
CA VAL A 335 25.49 23.88 -26.82
C VAL A 335 26.92 23.43 -27.10
N SER A 336 27.87 23.99 -26.35
CA SER A 336 29.27 23.59 -26.36
C SER A 336 29.46 22.40 -25.43
N VAL A 337 29.85 21.24 -25.95
CA VAL A 337 29.89 19.96 -25.22
C VAL A 337 31.33 19.50 -25.03
N ARG A 338 31.65 19.07 -23.82
CA ARG A 338 32.93 18.42 -23.49
C ARG A 338 32.70 17.07 -22.83
N ARG A 339 33.41 16.03 -23.27
CA ARG A 339 33.35 14.69 -22.68
C ARG A 339 34.36 14.52 -21.57
N ARG A 340 34.06 13.65 -20.60
CA ARG A 340 34.95 13.31 -19.48
C ARG A 340 36.31 12.77 -19.92
N GLU A 341 36.34 11.93 -20.95
CA GLU A 341 37.56 11.23 -21.42
C GLU A 341 38.46 12.10 -22.32
N GLU A 342 37.99 13.27 -22.73
CA GLU A 342 38.75 14.18 -23.59
C GLU A 342 39.71 15.03 -22.76
N ASN A 343 40.99 14.67 -22.79
CA ASN A 343 42.09 15.39 -22.14
C ASN A 343 42.38 16.77 -22.76
N GLY A 344 41.70 17.15 -23.85
CA GLY A 344 41.79 18.47 -24.47
C GLY A 344 40.87 19.50 -23.83
N SER A 345 41.15 20.79 -24.05
CA SER A 345 40.27 21.92 -23.69
C SER A 345 39.09 22.11 -24.65
N ASP A 346 38.94 21.21 -25.62
CA ASP A 346 38.09 21.46 -26.78
C ASP A 346 36.63 21.17 -26.44
N PHE A 347 35.80 22.20 -26.66
CA PHE A 347 34.35 22.05 -26.66
C PHE A 347 33.89 21.83 -28.10
N VAL A 348 33.08 20.81 -28.30
CA VAL A 348 32.43 20.54 -29.58
C VAL A 348 31.04 21.18 -29.54
N VAL A 349 30.80 22.14 -30.43
CA VAL A 349 29.48 22.76 -30.55
C VAL A 349 28.55 21.83 -31.32
N MET A 350 27.38 21.54 -30.75
CA MET A 350 26.34 20.74 -31.41
C MET A 350 24.94 21.23 -31.05
N SER A 351 23.94 20.88 -31.88
CA SER A 351 22.54 21.10 -31.52
C SER A 351 22.12 20.16 -30.38
N ILE A 352 21.04 20.54 -29.68
CA ILE A 352 20.50 19.77 -28.58
C ILE A 352 19.96 18.43 -29.08
N GLU A 353 19.37 18.38 -30.27
CA GLU A 353 18.91 17.13 -30.89
C GLU A 353 20.08 16.18 -31.16
N ALA A 354 21.19 16.70 -31.67
CA ALA A 354 22.39 15.89 -31.93
C ALA A 354 23.01 15.37 -30.62
N LEU A 355 22.99 16.17 -29.55
CA LEU A 355 23.43 15.76 -28.23
C LEU A 355 22.56 14.61 -27.67
N LEU A 356 21.23 14.70 -27.83
CA LEU A 356 20.32 13.65 -27.40
C LEU A 356 20.52 12.35 -28.19
N ASP A 357 20.86 12.42 -29.48
CA ASP A 357 21.20 11.24 -30.26
C ASP A 357 22.51 10.60 -29.81
N VAL A 358 23.49 11.41 -29.36
CA VAL A 358 24.72 10.90 -28.71
C VAL A 358 24.39 10.20 -27.39
N PHE A 359 23.46 10.72 -26.59
CA PHE A 359 23.05 10.09 -25.33
C PHE A 359 22.35 8.75 -25.57
N LYS A 360 21.45 8.67 -26.55
CA LYS A 360 20.79 7.41 -26.93
C LYS A 360 21.77 6.36 -27.44
N ALA A 361 22.86 6.76 -28.09
CA ALA A 361 23.88 5.83 -28.57
C ALA A 361 24.75 5.24 -27.44
N GLN A 362 24.63 5.77 -26.21
CA GLN A 362 25.36 5.32 -25.02
C GLN A 362 24.46 4.60 -23.99
N GLU A 363 23.17 4.43 -24.31
CA GLU A 363 22.31 3.40 -23.72
C GLU A 363 22.66 2.02 -24.28
#